data_AF-A0AAW9B5X8-F1
#
_entry.id   AF-A0AAW9B5X8-F1
#
_cell.length_a   1.000
_cell.length_b   1.000
_cell.length_c   1.000
_cell.angle_alpha   90.00
_cell.angle_beta   90.00
_cell.angle_gamma   90.00
#
_symmetry.space_group_name_H-M   'P 1'
#
loop_
_entity.id
_entity.type
_entity.pdbx_description
1 polymer ?
#
loop_
_entity_poly.entity_id
_entity_poly.type
_entity_poly.pdbx_seq_one_letter_code
_entity_poly.pdbx_strand_id
1 'polypeptide(L)'
;IAPIAQFHIPCLIKNSFNPQGAGTLIGQDTGEDNLAIKGITTLNDLTMVNVSGPGMKGMVGMASRVFGAMSSAGVSIVLITQSSSEYSISFCIEADDKLKAQQVLADAFELELKDGLLEPVDFIDDVSIVTLVGDGMRTSRGVASRFFSSLAEVNVNIVAIAQGSSERAISAVIPEDKISEAIKACHENLFNSKYFLDVFVVGVGGVGGELVDQIQRQQSKLAEKGIVIRVCGLANSKGLLLDSEGLPLEHWRDRMSAATEEFSLARLIALVQRNHIINPVLVDCTSSEDIANQYADFLAAGFHVVTPNKKANTASMAYYHQLRDVARSSRRKLMYETTVGA
;
A
#
# COMPACT_ATOMS: atom_id res chain seq x y z
N ILE A 1 11.82 5.49 27.84
CA ILE A 1 11.79 6.92 27.44
C ILE A 1 11.22 7.83 28.54
N ALA A 2 10.13 7.46 29.24
CA ALA A 2 9.48 8.37 30.20
C ALA A 2 10.41 9.06 31.24
N PRO A 3 11.37 8.37 31.90
CA PRO A 3 12.25 9.04 32.87
C PRO A 3 13.16 10.10 32.23
N ILE A 4 13.80 9.78 31.10
CA ILE A 4 14.70 10.70 30.42
C ILE A 4 13.96 11.90 29.81
N ALA A 5 12.72 11.69 29.34
CA ALA A 5 11.88 12.76 28.78
C ALA A 5 11.48 13.78 29.85
N GLN A 6 11.12 13.33 31.06
CA GLN A 6 10.77 14.20 32.19
C GLN A 6 11.91 15.17 32.53
N PHE A 7 13.15 14.68 32.50
CA PHE A 7 14.34 15.47 32.81
C PHE A 7 15.00 16.11 31.59
N HIS A 8 14.37 16.02 30.40
CA HIS A 8 14.91 16.55 29.15
C HIS A 8 16.34 16.06 28.84
N ILE A 9 16.67 14.83 29.24
CA ILE A 9 17.98 14.23 29.02
C ILE A 9 17.98 13.65 27.59
N PRO A 10 18.87 14.13 26.69
CA PRO A 10 18.96 13.59 25.34
C PRO A 10 19.47 12.14 25.37
N CYS A 11 18.89 11.28 24.54
CA CYS A 11 19.28 9.89 24.40
C CYS A 11 19.77 9.63 22.98
N LEU A 12 21.02 9.18 22.83
CA LEU A 12 21.60 8.83 21.54
C LEU A 12 21.58 7.31 21.36
N ILE A 13 20.80 6.82 20.39
CA ILE A 13 20.79 5.42 19.99
C ILE A 13 21.93 5.19 19.00
N LYS A 14 22.84 4.26 19.31
CA LYS A 14 23.97 3.90 18.44
C LYS A 14 23.95 2.41 18.10
N ASN A 15 24.57 2.07 16.97
CA ASN A 15 24.80 0.69 16.56
C ASN A 15 26.17 0.22 17.10
N SER A 16 26.20 -0.87 17.88
CA SER A 16 27.44 -1.46 18.39
C SER A 16 28.35 -2.02 17.29
N PHE A 17 27.79 -2.43 16.15
CA PHE A 17 28.54 -2.89 14.98
C PHE A 17 29.06 -1.73 14.10
N ASN A 18 28.52 -0.52 14.28
CA ASN A 18 29.06 0.69 13.65
C ASN A 18 29.12 1.85 14.67
N PRO A 19 30.07 1.82 15.62
CA PRO A 19 30.13 2.79 16.70
C PRO A 19 30.39 4.24 16.25
N GLN A 20 30.93 4.43 15.05
CA GLN A 20 31.20 5.76 14.48
C GLN A 20 30.02 6.34 13.71
N GLY A 21 28.96 5.55 13.48
CA GLY A 21 27.72 6.05 12.88
C GLY A 21 27.08 7.16 13.71
N ALA A 22 26.37 8.07 13.03
CA ALA A 22 25.68 9.18 13.66
C ALA A 22 24.62 8.72 14.67
N GLY A 23 23.90 7.62 14.36
CA GLY A 23 22.84 7.10 15.22
C GLY A 23 21.56 7.94 15.15
N THR A 24 20.74 7.85 16.19
CA THR A 24 19.50 8.63 16.31
C THR A 24 19.46 9.35 17.65
N LEU A 25 19.38 10.68 17.62
CA LEU A 25 19.27 11.51 18.82
C LEU A 25 17.80 11.73 19.16
N ILE A 26 17.38 11.28 20.33
CA ILE A 26 16.07 11.56 20.91
C ILE A 26 16.25 12.70 21.91
N GLY A 27 15.74 13.88 21.57
CA GLY A 27 15.88 15.09 22.38
C GLY A 27 14.80 16.12 22.05
N GLN A 28 14.98 17.37 22.49
CA GLN A 28 14.10 18.47 22.09
C GLN A 28 14.19 18.70 20.57
N ASP A 29 13.04 18.95 19.95
CA ASP A 29 12.96 19.26 18.53
C ASP A 29 13.63 20.63 18.28
N THR A 30 14.72 20.62 17.53
CA THR A 30 15.47 21.83 17.13
C THR A 30 14.84 22.52 15.92
N GLY A 31 13.80 21.94 15.32
CA GLY A 31 13.12 22.49 14.15
C GLY A 31 13.95 22.42 12.86
N GLU A 32 15.02 21.62 12.84
CA GLU A 32 15.94 21.53 11.70
C GLU A 32 15.36 20.70 10.54
N ASP A 33 14.42 19.79 10.81
CA ASP A 33 13.77 18.97 9.79
C ASP A 33 12.34 19.46 9.48
N ASN A 34 12.17 20.11 8.32
CA ASN A 34 10.86 20.51 7.77
C ASN A 34 10.02 19.34 7.23
N LEU A 35 10.23 18.13 7.74
CA LEU A 35 9.54 16.93 7.28
C LEU A 35 8.16 16.83 7.95
N ALA A 36 7.12 16.74 7.12
CA ALA A 36 5.75 16.53 7.60
C ALA A 36 5.61 15.19 8.35
N ILE A 37 6.36 14.18 7.92
CA ILE A 37 6.26 12.79 8.37
C ILE A 37 7.65 12.34 8.82
N LYS A 38 7.74 11.69 9.97
CA LYS A 38 9.01 11.22 10.56
C LYS A 38 9.19 9.70 10.47
N GLY A 39 8.10 8.92 10.42
CA GLY A 39 8.20 7.47 10.31
C GLY A 39 6.87 6.75 10.07
N ILE A 40 6.97 5.46 9.75
CA ILE A 40 5.87 4.50 9.69
C ILE A 40 6.20 3.41 10.71
N THR A 41 5.20 3.00 11.50
CA THR A 41 5.31 1.90 12.46
C THR A 41 4.21 0.88 12.23
N THR A 42 4.47 -0.38 12.54
CA THR A 42 3.47 -1.45 12.45
C THR A 42 3.34 -2.21 13.77
N LEU A 43 2.14 -2.72 14.01
CA LEU A 43 1.82 -3.69 15.06
C LEU A 43 1.06 -4.84 14.40
N ASN A 44 1.55 -6.05 14.60
CA ASN A 44 1.10 -7.27 13.93
C ASN A 44 0.39 -8.20 14.93
N ASP A 45 -0.12 -9.35 14.46
CA ASP A 45 -0.71 -10.37 15.32
C ASP A 45 -1.88 -9.85 16.18
N LEU A 46 -2.79 -9.08 15.58
CA LEU A 46 -3.92 -8.46 16.29
C LEU A 46 -5.26 -9.06 15.87
N THR A 47 -6.23 -8.98 16.79
CA THR A 47 -7.64 -9.20 16.52
C THR A 47 -8.41 -7.90 16.73
N MET A 48 -9.25 -7.52 15.77
CA MET A 48 -10.17 -6.40 15.92
C MET A 48 -11.51 -6.91 16.47
N VAL A 49 -11.98 -6.29 17.54
CA VAL A 49 -13.25 -6.58 18.19
C VAL A 49 -14.22 -5.46 17.87
N ASN A 50 -15.45 -5.80 17.50
CA ASN A 50 -16.50 -4.83 17.25
C ASN A 50 -17.74 -5.13 18.10
N VAL A 51 -18.14 -4.14 18.91
CA VAL A 51 -19.35 -4.19 19.74
C VAL A 51 -20.34 -3.17 19.18
N SER A 52 -21.45 -3.65 18.63
CA SER A 52 -22.50 -2.85 17.99
C SER A 52 -23.89 -3.22 18.49
N GLY A 53 -24.86 -2.33 18.28
CA GLY A 53 -26.26 -2.64 18.50
C GLY A 53 -27.12 -1.43 18.87
N PRO A 54 -28.46 -1.54 18.79
CA PRO A 54 -29.38 -0.45 19.07
C PRO A 54 -29.29 0.06 20.52
N GLY A 55 -28.94 -0.81 21.47
CA GLY A 55 -28.72 -0.48 22.87
C GLY A 55 -27.51 0.42 23.12
N MET A 56 -26.62 0.58 22.14
CA MET A 56 -25.50 1.53 22.23
C MET A 56 -25.96 3.00 22.07
N LYS A 57 -27.17 3.22 21.52
CA LYS A 57 -27.74 4.55 21.34
C LYS A 57 -28.27 5.13 22.66
N GLY A 58 -27.57 6.12 23.19
CA GLY A 58 -28.06 6.92 24.33
C GLY A 58 -27.93 6.24 25.70
N MET A 59 -27.41 5.01 25.79
CA MET A 59 -27.06 4.39 27.07
C MET A 59 -25.68 4.87 27.54
N VAL A 60 -25.69 5.76 28.54
CA VAL A 60 -24.48 6.19 29.24
C VAL A 60 -23.83 4.98 29.91
N GLY A 61 -22.54 4.75 29.65
CA GLY A 61 -21.74 3.75 30.36
C GLY A 61 -21.44 2.46 29.60
N MET A 62 -21.98 2.24 28.40
CA MET A 62 -21.66 1.02 27.61
C MET A 62 -20.17 0.92 27.26
N ALA A 63 -19.57 2.02 26.79
CA ALA A 63 -18.12 2.08 26.56
C ALA A 63 -17.32 1.77 27.83
N SER A 64 -17.75 2.31 28.98
CA SER A 64 -17.10 2.05 30.27
C SER A 64 -17.19 0.58 30.67
N ARG A 65 -18.31 -0.10 30.37
CA ARG A 65 -18.47 -1.53 30.63
C ARG A 65 -17.59 -2.37 29.72
N VAL A 66 -17.52 -2.04 28.42
CA VAL A 66 -16.62 -2.74 27.48
C VAL A 66 -15.19 -2.66 27.98
N PHE A 67 -14.67 -1.46 28.22
CA PHE A 67 -13.28 -1.28 28.65
C PHE A 67 -13.03 -1.80 30.08
N GLY A 68 -14.02 -1.69 30.97
CA GLY A 68 -13.94 -2.25 32.32
C GLY A 68 -13.86 -3.78 32.31
N ALA A 69 -14.65 -4.44 31.46
CA ALA A 69 -14.62 -5.88 31.25
C ALA A 69 -13.24 -6.33 30.76
N MET A 70 -12.75 -5.73 29.67
CA MET A 70 -11.42 -6.02 29.12
C MET A 70 -10.30 -5.80 30.15
N SER A 71 -10.33 -4.67 30.86
CA SER A 71 -9.33 -4.35 31.89
C SER A 71 -9.37 -5.33 33.06
N SER A 72 -10.55 -5.79 33.48
CA SER A 72 -10.70 -6.76 34.59
C SER A 72 -10.15 -8.13 34.21
N ALA A 73 -10.16 -8.47 32.92
CA ALA A 73 -9.57 -9.68 32.37
C ALA A 73 -8.06 -9.56 32.10
N GLY A 74 -7.47 -8.38 32.30
CA GLY A 74 -6.07 -8.10 31.99
C GLY A 74 -5.76 -8.03 30.49
N VAL A 75 -6.78 -7.83 29.63
CA VAL A 75 -6.59 -7.70 28.19
C VAL A 75 -6.26 -6.25 27.84
N SER A 76 -5.12 -6.05 27.18
CA SER A 76 -4.67 -4.74 26.73
C SER A 76 -5.36 -4.34 25.42
N ILE A 77 -5.76 -3.07 25.34
CA ILE A 77 -6.36 -2.50 24.13
C ILE A 77 -5.36 -1.56 23.48
N VAL A 78 -5.06 -1.82 22.21
CA VAL A 78 -4.00 -1.13 21.46
C VAL A 78 -4.53 0.08 20.71
N LEU A 79 -5.71 -0.05 20.09
CA LEU A 79 -6.34 0.97 19.26
C LEU A 79 -7.84 0.96 19.51
N ILE A 80 -8.46 2.14 19.54
CA ILE A 80 -9.90 2.32 19.74
C ILE A 80 -10.44 3.22 18.62
N THR A 81 -11.57 2.82 18.04
CA THR A 81 -12.35 3.62 17.11
C THR A 81 -13.84 3.51 17.44
N GLN A 82 -14.60 4.57 17.17
CA GLN A 82 -16.01 4.66 17.55
C GLN A 82 -16.80 5.24 16.38
N SER A 83 -17.80 4.49 15.91
CA SER A 83 -18.70 4.94 14.84
C SER A 83 -19.95 5.56 15.45
N SER A 84 -20.09 6.88 15.33
CA SER A 84 -21.24 7.61 15.88
C SER A 84 -22.56 7.31 15.14
N SER A 85 -22.49 6.90 13.87
CA SER A 85 -23.66 6.57 13.04
C SER A 85 -24.18 5.16 13.25
N GLU A 86 -23.28 4.20 13.47
CA GLU A 86 -23.62 2.77 13.62
C GLU A 86 -23.74 2.37 15.10
N TYR A 87 -23.47 3.31 16.01
CA TYR A 87 -23.43 3.08 17.46
C TYR A 87 -22.54 1.89 17.82
N SER A 88 -21.33 1.86 17.27
CA SER A 88 -20.36 0.80 17.53
C SER A 88 -19.10 1.34 18.21
N ILE A 89 -18.47 0.46 18.96
CA ILE A 89 -17.12 0.63 19.49
C ILE A 89 -16.30 -0.52 18.94
N SER A 90 -15.22 -0.19 18.24
CA SER A 90 -14.28 -1.19 17.76
C SER A 90 -12.91 -0.93 18.34
N PHE A 91 -12.19 -2.00 18.64
CA PHE A 91 -10.87 -1.90 19.24
C PHE A 91 -10.01 -3.10 18.90
N CYS A 92 -8.69 -2.93 18.92
CA CYS A 92 -7.73 -4.00 18.65
C CYS A 92 -7.11 -4.53 19.95
N ILE A 93 -6.95 -5.85 20.02
CA ILE A 93 -6.27 -6.59 21.08
C ILE A 93 -5.22 -7.50 20.45
N GLU A 94 -4.26 -7.97 21.25
CA GLU A 94 -3.34 -9.04 20.85
C GLU A 94 -4.14 -10.32 20.51
N ALA A 95 -3.78 -11.02 19.44
CA ALA A 95 -4.51 -12.22 18.98
C ALA A 95 -4.61 -13.31 20.07
N ASP A 96 -3.57 -13.45 20.88
CA ASP A 96 -3.50 -14.39 22.01
C ASP A 96 -4.57 -14.13 23.08
N ASP A 97 -5.08 -12.91 23.20
CA ASP A 97 -6.10 -12.53 24.18
C ASP A 97 -7.53 -12.71 23.67
N LYS A 98 -7.73 -13.09 22.40
CA LYS A 98 -9.04 -13.26 21.78
C LYS A 98 -10.01 -14.11 22.60
N LEU A 99 -9.57 -15.31 23.02
CA LEU A 99 -10.44 -16.24 23.74
C LEU A 99 -10.91 -15.67 25.09
N LYS A 100 -10.02 -14.94 25.79
CA LYS A 100 -10.35 -14.26 27.04
C LYS A 100 -11.34 -13.13 26.80
N ALA A 101 -11.08 -12.31 25.78
CA ALA A 101 -11.95 -11.20 25.39
C ALA A 101 -13.36 -11.68 25.04
N GLN A 102 -13.47 -12.77 24.28
CA GLN A 102 -14.75 -13.39 23.92
C GLN A 102 -15.57 -13.80 25.15
N GLN A 103 -14.96 -14.53 26.08
CA GLN A 103 -15.63 -14.98 27.30
C GLN A 103 -16.11 -13.80 28.14
N VAL A 104 -15.21 -12.84 28.39
CA VAL A 104 -15.47 -11.74 29.31
C VAL A 104 -16.50 -10.77 28.74
N LEU A 105 -16.50 -10.52 27.43
CA LEU A 105 -17.53 -9.70 26.79
C LEU A 105 -18.88 -10.41 26.72
N ALA A 106 -18.89 -11.73 26.46
CA ALA A 106 -20.13 -12.51 26.48
C ALA A 106 -20.77 -12.49 27.88
N ASP A 107 -19.98 -12.69 28.93
CA ASP A 107 -20.44 -12.66 30.32
C ASP A 107 -20.90 -11.25 30.73
N ALA A 108 -20.13 -10.21 30.37
CA ALA A 108 -20.43 -8.83 30.76
C ALA A 108 -21.69 -8.27 30.10
N PHE A 109 -22.11 -8.83 28.96
CA PHE A 109 -23.23 -8.35 28.16
C PHE A 109 -24.29 -9.43 27.88
N GLU A 110 -24.35 -10.50 28.68
CA GLU A 110 -25.25 -11.64 28.47
C GLU A 110 -26.72 -11.21 28.31
N LEU A 111 -27.19 -10.30 29.17
CA LEU A 111 -28.56 -9.79 29.14
C LEU A 111 -28.83 -8.96 27.89
N GLU A 112 -27.93 -8.04 27.56
CA GLU A 112 -28.08 -7.16 26.40
C GLU A 112 -28.05 -7.93 25.07
N LEU A 113 -27.22 -8.97 24.98
CA LEU A 113 -27.17 -9.87 23.83
C LEU A 113 -28.46 -10.69 23.72
N LYS A 114 -28.98 -11.19 24.85
CA LYS A 114 -30.22 -11.99 24.88
C LYS A 114 -31.46 -11.18 24.55
N ASP A 115 -31.51 -9.93 25.03
CA ASP A 115 -32.64 -9.01 24.79
C ASP A 115 -32.54 -8.31 23.42
N GLY A 116 -31.50 -8.60 22.62
CA GLY A 116 -31.28 -8.01 21.30
C GLY A 116 -30.93 -6.53 21.33
N LEU A 117 -30.44 -6.03 22.47
CA LEU A 117 -29.92 -4.68 22.62
C LEU A 117 -28.51 -4.54 22.03
N LEU A 118 -27.73 -5.62 22.05
CA LEU A 118 -26.47 -5.74 21.34
C LEU A 118 -26.55 -6.82 20.27
N GLU A 119 -25.83 -6.59 19.17
CA GLU A 119 -25.53 -7.62 18.19
C GLU A 119 -24.43 -8.54 18.75
N PRO A 120 -24.30 -9.78 18.22
CA PRO A 120 -23.18 -10.63 18.56
C PRO A 120 -21.86 -9.89 18.37
N VAL A 121 -20.99 -9.94 19.39
CA VAL A 121 -19.68 -9.29 19.31
C VAL A 121 -18.87 -9.94 18.19
N ASP A 122 -18.44 -9.11 17.24
CA ASP A 122 -17.70 -9.56 16.07
C ASP A 122 -16.19 -9.51 16.33
N PHE A 123 -15.47 -10.50 15.81
CA PHE A 123 -14.03 -10.66 15.97
C PHE A 123 -13.41 -10.90 14.59
N ILE A 124 -12.60 -9.95 14.14
CA ILE A 124 -11.88 -10.00 12.88
C ILE A 124 -10.42 -10.32 13.20
N ASP A 125 -10.01 -11.53 12.85
CA ASP A 125 -8.64 -12.04 13.03
C ASP A 125 -7.69 -11.57 11.92
N ASP A 126 -6.41 -11.87 12.08
CA ASP A 126 -5.35 -11.68 11.08
C ASP A 126 -5.30 -10.23 10.57
N VAL A 127 -5.37 -9.27 11.51
CA VAL A 127 -5.27 -7.84 11.23
C VAL A 127 -4.01 -7.24 11.83
N SER A 128 -3.60 -6.11 11.28
CA SER A 128 -2.45 -5.36 11.73
C SER A 128 -2.68 -3.87 11.62
N ILE A 129 -1.98 -3.10 12.46
CA ILE A 129 -2.08 -1.65 12.47
C ILE A 129 -0.86 -1.07 11.77
N VAL A 130 -1.08 -0.27 10.73
CA VAL A 130 -0.05 0.60 10.14
C VAL A 130 -0.29 2.02 10.62
N THR A 131 0.71 2.63 11.25
CA THR A 131 0.64 3.99 11.78
C THR A 131 1.67 4.90 11.14
N LEU A 132 1.20 6.00 10.61
CA LEU A 132 2.03 7.11 10.15
C LEU A 132 2.26 8.08 11.31
N VAL A 133 3.52 8.47 11.56
CA VAL A 133 3.89 9.34 12.69
C VAL A 133 4.68 10.55 12.20
N GLY A 134 4.30 11.75 12.66
CA GLY A 134 5.04 12.98 12.38
C GLY A 134 4.44 14.22 13.04
N ASP A 135 5.27 15.02 13.70
CA ASP A 135 4.82 16.26 14.35
C ASP A 135 4.35 17.31 13.33
N GLY A 136 4.93 17.31 12.13
CA GLY A 136 4.58 18.22 11.02
C GLY A 136 3.27 17.86 10.30
N MET A 137 2.61 16.75 10.66
CA MET A 137 1.37 16.31 10.00
C MET A 137 0.22 17.28 10.23
N ARG A 138 0.12 17.88 11.43
CA ARG A 138 -0.92 18.83 11.81
C ARG A 138 -0.98 20.07 10.91
N THR A 139 0.17 20.55 10.43
CA THR A 139 0.25 21.73 9.56
C THR A 139 0.28 21.37 8.07
N SER A 140 0.45 20.09 7.74
CA SER A 140 0.63 19.60 6.39
C SER A 140 -0.67 19.03 5.83
N ARG A 141 -1.35 19.83 5.01
CA ARG A 141 -2.59 19.40 4.34
C ARG A 141 -2.31 18.24 3.38
N GLY A 142 -3.19 17.25 3.38
CA GLY A 142 -3.18 16.15 2.43
C GLY A 142 -2.31 14.94 2.81
N VAL A 143 -1.63 14.95 3.97
CA VAL A 143 -0.86 13.79 4.45
C VAL A 143 -1.76 12.56 4.62
N ALA A 144 -2.90 12.71 5.30
CA ALA A 144 -3.87 11.63 5.46
C ALA A 144 -4.34 11.07 4.11
N SER A 145 -4.67 11.97 3.16
CA SER A 145 -5.11 11.58 1.82
C SER A 145 -4.03 10.79 1.08
N ARG A 146 -2.76 11.23 1.14
CA ARG A 146 -1.63 10.50 0.55
C ARG A 146 -1.43 9.13 1.20
N PHE A 147 -1.54 9.04 2.52
CA PHE A 147 -1.43 7.77 3.24
C PHE A 147 -2.49 6.76 2.77
N PHE A 148 -3.77 7.13 2.81
CA PHE A 148 -4.84 6.24 2.37
C PHE A 148 -4.82 5.97 0.87
N SER A 149 -4.38 6.93 0.06
CA SER A 149 -4.19 6.70 -1.38
C SER A 149 -3.09 5.67 -1.65
N SER A 150 -2.01 5.69 -0.86
CA SER A 150 -0.91 4.72 -0.97
C SER A 150 -1.38 3.31 -0.64
N LEU A 151 -2.21 3.13 0.39
CA LEU A 151 -2.83 1.84 0.71
C LEU A 151 -3.79 1.38 -0.39
N ALA A 152 -4.59 2.30 -0.92
CA ALA A 152 -5.56 1.99 -1.96
C ALA A 152 -4.90 1.62 -3.31
N GLU A 153 -3.72 2.15 -3.61
CA GLU A 153 -2.95 1.86 -4.83
C GLU A 153 -2.48 0.40 -4.89
N VAL A 154 -2.15 -0.19 -3.74
CA VAL A 154 -1.82 -1.62 -3.62
C VAL A 154 -3.03 -2.49 -3.30
N ASN A 155 -4.25 -1.98 -3.53
CA ASN A 155 -5.51 -2.69 -3.30
C ASN A 155 -5.67 -3.23 -1.86
N VAL A 156 -5.14 -2.50 -0.88
CA VAL A 156 -5.30 -2.86 0.53
C VAL A 156 -6.60 -2.29 1.06
N ASN A 157 -7.44 -3.19 1.60
CA ASN A 157 -8.67 -2.78 2.26
C ASN A 157 -8.38 -2.24 3.66
N ILE A 158 -9.02 -1.12 4.03
CA ILE A 158 -8.88 -0.51 5.35
C ILE A 158 -10.09 -0.93 6.18
N VAL A 159 -9.84 -1.69 7.25
CA VAL A 159 -10.87 -2.21 8.15
C VAL A 159 -11.32 -1.13 9.13
N ALA A 160 -10.37 -0.39 9.69
CA ALA A 160 -10.63 0.69 10.63
C ALA A 160 -9.59 1.79 10.52
N ILE A 161 -9.99 2.98 10.96
CA ILE A 161 -9.13 4.16 11.03
C ILE A 161 -9.20 4.71 12.44
N ALA A 162 -8.04 5.07 12.98
CA ALA A 162 -7.93 5.84 14.20
C ALA A 162 -7.00 7.04 13.99
N GLN A 163 -7.42 8.20 14.48
CA GLN A 163 -6.61 9.40 14.49
C GLN A 163 -6.84 10.14 15.80
N GLY A 164 -5.74 10.51 16.47
CA GLY A 164 -5.80 11.41 17.62
C GLY A 164 -6.06 12.86 17.22
N SER A 165 -6.62 13.64 18.15
CA SER A 165 -6.84 15.09 18.00
C SER A 165 -5.55 15.91 17.88
N SER A 166 -4.41 15.34 18.27
CA SER A 166 -3.09 15.95 18.07
C SER A 166 -2.63 15.90 16.61
N GLU A 167 -3.28 15.07 15.77
CA GLU A 167 -2.95 14.82 14.35
C GLU A 167 -1.51 14.39 14.08
N ARG A 168 -0.78 13.95 15.12
CA ARG A 168 0.61 13.50 15.03
C ARG A 168 0.74 12.05 14.58
N ALA A 169 -0.36 11.31 14.64
CA ALA A 169 -0.44 9.92 14.25
C ALA A 169 -1.77 9.63 13.54
N ILE A 170 -1.69 8.89 12.45
CA ILE A 170 -2.84 8.32 11.75
C ILE A 170 -2.60 6.81 11.65
N SER A 171 -3.54 6.02 12.14
CA SER A 171 -3.47 4.56 12.15
C SER A 171 -4.56 3.98 11.26
N ALA A 172 -4.20 2.96 10.48
CA ALA A 172 -5.11 2.15 9.69
C ALA A 172 -4.97 0.69 10.10
N VAL A 173 -6.10 0.04 10.37
CA VAL A 173 -6.17 -1.42 10.53
C VAL A 173 -6.34 -2.03 9.15
N ILE A 174 -5.45 -2.95 8.78
CA ILE A 174 -5.43 -3.64 7.49
C ILE A 174 -5.27 -5.15 7.69
N PRO A 175 -5.61 -5.99 6.70
CA PRO A 175 -5.26 -7.40 6.72
C PRO A 175 -3.75 -7.62 6.85
N GLU A 176 -3.35 -8.61 7.66
CA GLU A 176 -1.95 -8.89 8.01
C GLU A 176 -1.13 -9.36 6.81
N ASP A 177 -1.72 -10.13 5.90
CA ASP A 177 -1.08 -10.60 4.67
C ASP A 177 -0.68 -9.45 3.72
N LYS A 178 -1.19 -8.23 3.95
CA LYS A 178 -0.96 -7.04 3.14
C LYS A 178 0.06 -6.05 3.69
N ILE A 179 0.65 -6.32 4.85
CA ILE A 179 1.56 -5.36 5.51
C ILE A 179 2.76 -4.99 4.65
N SER A 180 3.44 -5.95 4.03
CA SER A 180 4.66 -5.68 3.26
C SER A 180 4.39 -4.75 2.07
N GLU A 181 3.29 -4.97 1.36
CA GLU A 181 2.84 -4.15 0.23
C GLU A 181 2.44 -2.74 0.71
N ALA A 182 1.70 -2.67 1.82
CA ALA A 182 1.27 -1.42 2.44
C ALA A 182 2.44 -0.54 2.91
N ILE A 183 3.40 -1.11 3.64
CA ILE A 183 4.59 -0.38 4.13
C ILE A 183 5.38 0.16 2.94
N LYS A 184 5.62 -0.69 1.93
CA LYS A 184 6.40 -0.28 0.76
C LYS A 184 5.73 0.87 0.01
N ALA A 185 4.42 0.79 -0.21
CA ALA A 185 3.64 1.86 -0.84
C ALA A 185 3.68 3.16 -0.05
N CYS A 186 3.47 3.08 1.27
CA CYS A 186 3.55 4.25 2.13
C CYS A 186 4.96 4.85 2.12
N HIS A 187 6.00 4.01 2.16
CA HIS A 187 7.38 4.49 2.15
C HIS A 187 7.73 5.19 0.84
N GLU A 188 7.42 4.57 -0.30
CA GLU A 188 7.65 5.16 -1.62
C GLU A 188 6.88 6.47 -1.81
N ASN A 189 5.60 6.50 -1.44
CA ASN A 189 4.77 7.67 -1.71
C ASN A 189 4.90 8.79 -0.67
N LEU A 190 5.37 8.53 0.55
CA LEU A 190 5.43 9.52 1.63
C LEU A 190 6.83 10.04 1.92
N PHE A 191 7.87 9.20 1.77
CA PHE A 191 9.25 9.54 2.13
C PHE A 191 10.14 9.79 0.92
N ASN A 192 9.87 9.15 -0.22
CA ASN A 192 10.61 9.46 -1.43
C ASN A 192 10.04 10.74 -2.07
N SER A 193 10.94 11.67 -2.40
CA SER A 193 10.65 12.80 -3.29
C SER A 193 10.59 12.37 -4.77
N LYS A 194 10.86 11.10 -5.04
CA LYS A 194 10.95 10.52 -6.38
C LYS A 194 9.82 9.51 -6.60
N TYR A 195 9.00 9.76 -7.61
CA TYR A 195 8.01 8.84 -8.15
C TYR A 195 8.71 7.82 -9.05
N PHE A 196 8.69 6.56 -8.65
CA PHE A 196 9.23 5.46 -9.45
C PHE A 196 8.13 4.90 -10.37
N LEU A 197 8.48 4.70 -11.64
CA LEU A 197 7.66 3.98 -12.61
C LEU A 197 8.42 2.76 -13.08
N ASP A 198 7.88 1.58 -12.81
CA ASP A 198 8.47 0.30 -13.20
C ASP A 198 7.89 -0.17 -14.52
N VAL A 199 8.67 -0.02 -15.59
CA VAL A 199 8.20 -0.17 -16.97
C VAL A 199 8.68 -1.49 -17.56
N PHE A 200 7.73 -2.22 -18.15
CA PHE A 200 7.95 -3.43 -18.93
C PHE A 200 7.61 -3.13 -20.39
N VAL A 201 8.63 -3.03 -21.24
CA VAL A 201 8.44 -2.72 -22.66
C VAL A 201 8.41 -4.01 -23.47
N VAL A 202 7.28 -4.24 -24.15
CA VAL A 202 7.10 -5.37 -25.07
C VAL A 202 7.08 -4.84 -26.49
N GLY A 203 7.88 -5.43 -27.37
CA GLY A 203 8.04 -4.96 -28.75
C GLY A 203 9.16 -3.93 -28.91
N VAL A 204 10.36 -4.25 -28.43
CA VAL A 204 11.56 -3.37 -28.50
C VAL A 204 12.20 -3.31 -29.90
N GLY A 205 11.37 -3.21 -30.94
CA GLY A 205 11.79 -2.99 -32.33
C GLY A 205 12.01 -1.49 -32.62
N GLY A 206 11.39 -0.98 -33.70
CA GLY A 206 11.49 0.44 -34.05
C GLY A 206 10.93 1.37 -32.97
N VAL A 207 9.63 1.28 -32.70
CA VAL A 207 8.94 2.18 -31.74
C VAL A 207 9.37 1.91 -30.30
N GLY A 208 9.31 0.66 -29.84
CA GLY A 208 9.70 0.32 -28.48
C GLY A 208 11.18 0.56 -28.20
N GLY A 209 12.06 0.36 -29.19
CA GLY A 209 13.48 0.65 -29.05
C GLY A 209 13.78 2.15 -28.94
N GLU A 210 13.11 2.97 -29.77
CA GLU A 210 13.22 4.44 -29.66
C GLU A 210 12.69 4.94 -28.31
N LEU A 211 11.61 4.37 -27.78
CA LEU A 211 11.12 4.69 -26.44
C LEU A 211 12.18 4.43 -25.36
N VAL A 212 12.84 3.27 -25.40
CA VAL A 212 13.89 2.92 -24.43
C VAL A 212 15.07 3.90 -24.52
N ASP A 213 15.48 4.28 -25.73
CA ASP A 213 16.53 5.28 -25.93
C ASP A 213 16.11 6.69 -25.48
N GLN A 214 14.84 7.04 -25.61
CA GLN A 214 14.30 8.30 -25.08
C GLN A 214 14.29 8.30 -23.55
N ILE A 215 13.89 7.19 -22.91
CA ILE A 215 13.95 7.03 -21.45
C ILE A 215 15.40 7.22 -20.98
N GLN A 216 16.37 6.55 -21.61
CA GLN A 216 17.78 6.69 -21.29
C GLN A 216 18.26 8.14 -21.39
N ARG A 217 17.93 8.85 -22.48
CA ARG A 217 18.33 10.25 -22.69
C ARG A 217 17.66 11.23 -21.72
N GLN A 218 16.41 10.96 -21.31
CA GLN A 218 15.62 11.89 -20.50
C GLN A 218 15.72 11.63 -18.99
N GLN A 219 16.34 10.53 -18.56
CA GLN A 219 16.40 10.12 -17.16
C GLN A 219 16.84 11.25 -16.21
N SER A 220 17.90 12.00 -16.56
CA SER A 220 18.41 13.10 -15.71
C SER A 220 17.39 14.22 -15.55
N LYS A 221 16.70 14.60 -16.63
CA LYS A 221 15.68 15.66 -16.63
C LYS A 221 14.41 15.24 -15.90
N LEU A 222 14.05 13.96 -15.98
CA LEU A 222 12.94 13.40 -15.20
C LEU A 222 13.30 13.35 -13.71
N ALA A 223 14.54 13.01 -13.36
CA ALA A 223 15.01 12.96 -11.99
C ALA A 223 14.97 14.33 -11.30
N GLU A 224 15.25 15.43 -12.02
CA GLU A 224 15.07 16.80 -11.53
C GLU A 224 13.63 17.13 -11.16
N LYS A 225 12.66 16.48 -11.81
CA LYS A 225 11.22 16.59 -11.50
C LYS A 225 10.76 15.56 -10.47
N GLY A 226 11.68 14.81 -9.88
CA GLY A 226 11.36 13.71 -8.98
C GLY A 226 10.68 12.54 -9.67
N ILE A 227 10.97 12.26 -10.94
CA ILE A 227 10.44 11.09 -11.66
C ILE A 227 11.60 10.18 -12.04
N VAL A 228 11.48 8.89 -11.73
CA VAL A 228 12.47 7.86 -12.08
C VAL A 228 11.75 6.75 -12.82
N ILE A 229 12.12 6.54 -14.08
CA ILE A 229 11.61 5.40 -14.86
C ILE A 229 12.63 4.28 -14.76
N ARG A 230 12.25 3.14 -14.16
CA ARG A 230 13.05 1.92 -14.12
C ARG A 230 12.50 0.98 -15.18
N VAL A 231 13.35 0.58 -16.13
CA VAL A 231 12.96 -0.38 -17.15
C VAL A 231 13.21 -1.78 -16.59
N CYS A 232 12.19 -2.38 -15.99
CA CYS A 232 12.28 -3.68 -15.32
C CYS A 232 12.18 -4.86 -16.28
N GLY A 233 11.69 -4.64 -17.50
CA GLY A 233 11.64 -5.69 -18.50
C GLY A 233 11.67 -5.17 -19.93
N LEU A 234 12.35 -5.91 -20.79
CA LEU A 234 12.41 -5.69 -22.23
C LEU A 234 12.10 -7.01 -22.95
N ALA A 235 11.17 -6.99 -23.90
CA ALA A 235 10.78 -8.18 -24.63
C ALA A 235 10.65 -7.91 -26.14
N ASN A 236 11.06 -8.88 -26.95
CA ASN A 236 10.77 -8.96 -28.38
C ASN A 236 10.36 -10.41 -28.75
N SER A 237 10.22 -10.70 -30.04
CA SER A 237 9.84 -12.04 -30.50
C SER A 237 10.90 -13.13 -30.29
N LYS A 238 12.13 -12.76 -29.90
CA LYS A 238 13.28 -13.67 -29.76
C LYS A 238 13.76 -13.85 -28.32
N GLY A 239 13.43 -12.91 -27.44
CA GLY A 239 14.03 -12.85 -26.11
C GLY A 239 13.31 -11.92 -25.14
N LEU A 240 13.53 -12.18 -23.86
CA LEU A 240 13.06 -11.45 -22.69
C LEU A 240 14.23 -11.16 -21.75
N LEU A 241 14.33 -9.92 -21.27
CA LEU A 241 15.18 -9.51 -20.17
C LEU A 241 14.32 -9.00 -19.03
N LEU A 242 14.68 -9.36 -17.79
CA LEU A 242 13.97 -8.97 -16.59
C LEU A 242 14.97 -8.61 -15.47
N ASP A 243 14.70 -7.51 -14.78
CA ASP A 243 15.44 -7.07 -13.58
C ASP A 243 14.49 -6.26 -12.68
N SER A 244 14.33 -6.66 -11.41
CA SER A 244 13.44 -5.98 -10.46
C SER A 244 13.95 -4.59 -10.05
N GLU A 245 15.25 -4.35 -10.12
CA GLU A 245 15.86 -3.04 -9.79
C GLU A 245 16.02 -2.14 -11.02
N GLY A 246 15.70 -2.67 -12.21
CA GLY A 246 15.79 -1.97 -13.48
C GLY A 246 17.05 -2.33 -14.26
N LEU A 247 16.88 -2.54 -15.56
CA LEU A 247 17.95 -2.91 -16.48
C LEU A 247 18.87 -1.72 -16.76
N PRO A 248 20.19 -1.93 -16.82
CA PRO A 248 21.11 -0.96 -17.39
C PRO A 248 20.76 -0.70 -18.85
N LEU A 249 20.43 0.54 -19.19
CA LEU A 249 20.04 0.92 -20.55
C LEU A 249 21.24 1.11 -21.48
N GLU A 250 22.45 1.19 -20.94
CA GLU A 250 23.66 1.16 -21.75
C GLU A 250 23.80 -0.18 -22.47
N HIS A 251 23.94 -0.12 -23.80
CA HIS A 251 24.07 -1.31 -24.66
C HIS A 251 22.92 -2.32 -24.52
N TRP A 252 21.71 -1.85 -24.21
CA TRP A 252 20.54 -2.72 -23.99
C TRP A 252 20.21 -3.59 -25.22
N ARG A 253 20.50 -3.12 -26.44
CA ARG A 253 20.30 -3.86 -27.70
C ARG A 253 21.18 -5.10 -27.80
N ASP A 254 22.42 -5.00 -27.34
CA ASP A 254 23.37 -6.11 -27.36
C ASP A 254 22.92 -7.18 -26.36
N ARG A 255 22.48 -6.75 -25.16
CA ARG A 255 21.88 -7.63 -24.15
C ARG A 255 20.62 -8.33 -24.67
N MET A 256 19.73 -7.59 -25.35
CA MET A 256 18.52 -8.16 -25.95
C MET A 256 18.82 -9.16 -27.07
N SER A 257 19.93 -8.98 -27.79
CA SER A 257 20.35 -9.91 -28.85
C SER A 257 20.89 -11.23 -28.29
N ALA A 258 21.43 -11.21 -27.06
CA ALA A 258 21.88 -12.39 -26.34
C ALA A 258 20.77 -13.07 -25.52
N ALA A 259 19.63 -12.39 -25.33
CA ALA A 259 18.49 -12.94 -24.59
C ALA A 259 17.85 -14.08 -25.37
N THR A 260 17.70 -15.24 -24.72
CA THR A 260 17.10 -16.45 -25.31
C THR A 260 15.80 -16.86 -24.63
N GLU A 261 15.44 -16.18 -23.54
CA GLU A 261 14.25 -16.52 -22.77
C GLU A 261 12.99 -16.02 -23.47
N GLU A 262 11.94 -16.85 -23.51
CA GLU A 262 10.68 -16.46 -24.12
C GLU A 262 9.86 -15.52 -23.25
N PHE A 263 9.11 -14.63 -23.91
CA PHE A 263 8.14 -13.77 -23.24
C PHE A 263 6.99 -14.58 -22.65
N SER A 264 6.67 -14.32 -21.38
CA SER A 264 5.52 -14.93 -20.71
C SER A 264 4.93 -13.96 -19.70
N LEU A 265 3.62 -13.71 -19.82
CA LEU A 265 2.84 -12.93 -18.86
C LEU A 265 3.05 -13.44 -17.43
N ALA A 266 2.99 -14.75 -17.23
CA ALA A 266 3.15 -15.37 -15.91
C ALA A 266 4.50 -15.02 -15.25
N ARG A 267 5.56 -14.88 -16.04
CA ARG A 267 6.90 -14.52 -15.53
C ARG A 267 6.97 -13.05 -15.11
N LEU A 268 6.35 -12.16 -15.87
CA LEU A 268 6.24 -10.74 -15.50
C LEU A 268 5.44 -10.58 -14.21
N ILE A 269 4.28 -11.24 -14.11
CA ILE A 269 3.45 -11.24 -12.90
C ILE A 269 4.24 -11.78 -11.71
N ALA A 270 4.93 -12.92 -11.87
CA ALA A 270 5.72 -13.51 -10.79
C ALA A 270 6.84 -12.58 -10.29
N LEU A 271 7.49 -11.85 -11.20
CA LEU A 271 8.50 -10.85 -10.82
C LEU A 271 7.89 -9.69 -10.05
N VAL A 272 6.76 -9.14 -10.51
CA VAL A 272 6.05 -8.06 -9.83
C VAL A 272 5.60 -8.48 -8.43
N GLN A 273 5.00 -9.66 -8.30
CA GLN A 273 4.52 -10.18 -7.03
C GLN A 273 5.67 -10.47 -6.07
N ARG A 274 6.72 -11.16 -6.52
CA ARG A 274 7.88 -11.53 -5.69
C ARG A 274 8.63 -10.32 -5.15
N ASN A 275 8.68 -9.23 -5.91
CA ASN A 275 9.41 -8.02 -5.52
C ASN A 275 8.48 -6.89 -5.03
N HIS A 276 7.19 -7.17 -4.87
CA HIS A 276 6.15 -6.21 -4.47
C HIS A 276 6.23 -4.90 -5.26
N ILE A 277 6.30 -4.98 -6.59
CA ILE A 277 6.31 -3.78 -7.46
C ILE A 277 4.93 -3.12 -7.43
N ILE A 278 4.89 -1.83 -7.11
CA ILE A 278 3.66 -1.12 -6.73
C ILE A 278 2.87 -0.66 -7.95
N ASN A 279 3.58 -0.05 -8.92
CA ASN A 279 3.00 0.53 -10.12
C ASN A 279 3.69 0.00 -11.37
N PRO A 280 3.52 -1.30 -11.68
CA PRO A 280 4.08 -1.84 -12.90
C PRO A 280 3.31 -1.30 -14.11
N VAL A 281 4.03 -0.86 -15.13
CA VAL A 281 3.48 -0.32 -16.37
C VAL A 281 3.91 -1.21 -17.52
N LEU A 282 2.97 -1.91 -18.12
CA LEU A 282 3.17 -2.57 -19.40
C LEU A 282 3.10 -1.53 -20.52
N VAL A 283 4.15 -1.46 -21.33
CA VAL A 283 4.15 -0.69 -22.58
C VAL A 283 4.21 -1.66 -23.75
N ASP A 284 3.08 -1.89 -24.42
CA ASP A 284 3.01 -2.76 -25.59
C ASP A 284 3.18 -1.95 -26.88
N CYS A 285 4.38 -2.01 -27.45
CA CYS A 285 4.73 -1.43 -28.75
C CYS A 285 4.67 -2.45 -29.90
N THR A 286 4.02 -3.60 -29.71
CA THR A 286 3.86 -4.62 -30.75
C THR A 286 2.62 -4.38 -31.61
N SER A 287 2.53 -5.11 -32.72
CA SER A 287 1.30 -5.31 -33.50
C SER A 287 0.66 -6.68 -33.21
N SER A 288 1.03 -7.33 -32.09
CA SER A 288 0.58 -8.68 -31.76
C SER A 288 -0.86 -8.68 -31.26
N GLU A 289 -1.67 -9.60 -31.76
CA GLU A 289 -3.01 -9.83 -31.22
C GLU A 289 -2.99 -10.64 -29.94
N ASP A 290 -2.06 -11.59 -29.84
CA ASP A 290 -1.90 -12.45 -28.67
C ASP A 290 -1.58 -11.64 -27.41
N ILE A 291 -0.76 -10.59 -27.55
CA ILE A 291 -0.43 -9.68 -26.43
C ILE A 291 -1.64 -8.79 -26.12
N ALA A 292 -2.32 -8.26 -27.14
CA ALA A 292 -3.49 -7.41 -26.98
C ALA A 292 -4.67 -8.13 -26.28
N ASN A 293 -4.82 -9.44 -26.51
CA ASN A 293 -5.83 -10.29 -25.87
C ASN A 293 -5.54 -10.59 -24.40
N GLN A 294 -4.33 -10.27 -23.91
CA GLN A 294 -3.92 -10.47 -22.51
C GLN A 294 -3.99 -9.19 -21.66
N TYR A 295 -4.41 -8.05 -22.22
CA TYR A 295 -4.46 -6.80 -21.47
C TYR A 295 -5.39 -6.84 -20.26
N ALA A 296 -6.51 -7.57 -20.34
CA ALA A 296 -7.38 -7.76 -19.19
C ALA A 296 -6.65 -8.48 -18.05
N ASP A 297 -5.84 -9.49 -18.36
CA ASP A 297 -5.07 -10.24 -17.38
C ASP A 297 -3.96 -9.39 -16.77
N PHE A 298 -3.28 -8.56 -17.57
CA PHE A 298 -2.31 -7.59 -17.07
C PHE A 298 -2.94 -6.58 -16.09
N LEU A 299 -4.10 -6.00 -16.45
CA LEU A 299 -4.83 -5.06 -15.59
C LEU A 299 -5.26 -5.73 -14.28
N ALA A 300 -5.80 -6.95 -14.37
CA ALA A 300 -6.20 -7.74 -13.20
C ALA A 300 -5.00 -8.09 -12.30
N ALA A 301 -3.82 -8.32 -12.88
CA ALA A 301 -2.58 -8.55 -12.15
C ALA A 301 -1.91 -7.27 -11.60
N GLY A 302 -2.54 -6.10 -11.76
CA GLY A 302 -2.08 -4.83 -11.18
C GLY A 302 -1.24 -3.97 -12.11
N PHE A 303 -1.09 -4.32 -13.40
CA PHE A 303 -0.37 -3.49 -14.35
C PHE A 303 -1.23 -2.33 -14.86
N HIS A 304 -0.62 -1.16 -15.03
CA HIS A 304 -1.12 -0.18 -15.98
C HIS A 304 -0.72 -0.62 -17.39
N VAL A 305 -1.58 -0.37 -18.39
CA VAL A 305 -1.30 -0.72 -19.78
C VAL A 305 -1.25 0.56 -20.61
N VAL A 306 -0.15 0.76 -21.33
CA VAL A 306 0.05 1.85 -22.28
C VAL A 306 0.35 1.23 -23.63
N THR A 307 -0.41 1.56 -24.67
CA THR A 307 -0.21 0.92 -25.97
C THR A 307 -0.63 1.76 -27.18
N PRO A 308 0.20 1.83 -28.24
CA PRO A 308 -0.23 2.21 -29.58
C PRO A 308 -0.95 1.08 -30.36
N ASN A 309 -1.04 -0.14 -29.83
CA ASN A 309 -1.68 -1.28 -30.48
C ASN A 309 -3.20 -1.12 -30.47
N LYS A 310 -3.79 -1.07 -31.67
CA LYS A 310 -5.23 -0.82 -31.85
C LYS A 310 -6.08 -2.09 -31.64
N LYS A 311 -5.48 -3.28 -31.72
CA LYS A 311 -6.20 -4.56 -31.79
C LYS A 311 -7.14 -4.80 -30.62
N ALA A 312 -6.70 -4.53 -29.39
CA ALA A 312 -7.53 -4.70 -28.20
C ALA A 312 -8.80 -3.84 -28.23
N ASN A 313 -8.68 -2.58 -28.67
CA ASN A 313 -9.80 -1.64 -28.72
C ASN A 313 -10.74 -1.84 -29.92
N THR A 314 -10.28 -2.54 -30.96
CA THR A 314 -11.08 -2.88 -32.14
C THR A 314 -11.54 -4.33 -32.17
N ALA A 315 -11.34 -5.07 -31.07
CA ALA A 315 -11.82 -6.44 -30.91
C ALA A 315 -13.34 -6.47 -30.70
N SER A 316 -13.86 -7.54 -30.10
CA SER A 316 -15.29 -7.62 -29.77
C SER A 316 -15.71 -6.56 -28.76
N MET A 317 -16.97 -6.08 -28.87
CA MET A 317 -17.53 -5.15 -27.90
C MET A 317 -17.53 -5.73 -26.47
N ALA A 318 -17.69 -7.06 -26.36
CA ALA A 318 -17.60 -7.76 -25.08
C ALA A 318 -16.20 -7.61 -24.44
N TYR A 319 -15.13 -7.83 -25.22
CA TYR A 319 -13.76 -7.67 -24.73
C TYR A 319 -13.44 -6.20 -24.38
N TYR A 320 -13.94 -5.25 -25.18
CA TYR A 320 -13.81 -3.83 -24.88
C TYR A 320 -14.44 -3.48 -23.52
N HIS A 321 -15.66 -3.96 -23.24
CA HIS A 321 -16.29 -3.77 -21.94
C HIS A 321 -15.50 -4.42 -20.81
N GLN A 322 -15.04 -5.66 -21.00
CA GLN A 322 -14.20 -6.36 -20.04
C GLN A 322 -12.95 -5.53 -19.67
N LEU A 323 -12.25 -4.96 -20.65
CA LEU A 323 -11.08 -4.11 -20.39
C LEU A 323 -11.42 -2.89 -19.53
N ARG A 324 -12.57 -2.25 -19.78
CA ARG A 324 -13.01 -1.08 -18.99
C ARG A 324 -13.39 -1.47 -17.58
N ASP A 325 -14.10 -2.57 -17.41
CA ASP A 325 -14.55 -3.02 -16.11
C ASP A 325 -13.38 -3.47 -15.25
N VAL A 326 -12.44 -4.24 -15.82
CA VAL A 326 -11.23 -4.67 -15.11
C VAL A 326 -10.33 -3.48 -14.77
N ALA A 327 -10.12 -2.53 -15.68
CA ALA A 327 -9.34 -1.33 -15.37
C ALA A 327 -9.95 -0.54 -14.20
N ARG A 328 -11.29 -0.41 -14.15
CA ARG A 328 -11.98 0.30 -13.07
C ARG A 328 -11.92 -0.46 -11.75
N SER A 329 -12.17 -1.77 -11.74
CA SER A 329 -12.18 -2.58 -10.52
C SER A 329 -10.80 -2.74 -9.90
N SER A 330 -9.76 -2.88 -10.74
CA SER A 330 -8.35 -2.97 -10.31
C SER A 330 -7.69 -1.61 -10.02
N ARG A 331 -8.40 -0.49 -10.26
CA ARG A 331 -7.89 0.90 -10.20
C ARG A 331 -6.67 1.14 -11.10
N ARG A 332 -6.53 0.37 -12.18
CA ARG A 332 -5.46 0.51 -13.17
C ARG A 332 -5.90 1.33 -14.38
N LYS A 333 -4.90 1.82 -15.12
CA LYS A 333 -5.11 2.72 -16.26
C LYS A 333 -4.80 1.97 -17.54
N LEU A 334 -5.74 1.98 -18.47
CA LEU A 334 -5.55 1.61 -19.86
C LEU A 334 -5.44 2.88 -20.69
N MET A 335 -4.23 3.20 -21.14
CA MET A 335 -3.92 4.36 -21.98
C MET A 335 -3.65 3.86 -23.40
N TYR A 336 -4.37 4.40 -24.36
CA TYR A 336 -4.21 4.05 -25.77
C TYR A 336 -4.38 5.30 -26.63
N GLU A 337 -3.67 5.32 -27.75
CA GLU A 337 -3.80 6.35 -28.77
C GLU A 337 -4.90 5.93 -29.77
N THR A 338 -5.97 6.72 -29.86
CA THR A 338 -6.92 6.69 -31.00
C THR A 338 -6.42 7.45 -32.22
N THR A 339 -5.25 8.10 -32.13
CA THR A 339 -4.73 9.04 -33.13
C THR A 339 -3.32 8.65 -33.57
N VAL A 340 -3.22 7.54 -34.29
CA VAL A 340 -2.15 7.42 -35.28
C VAL A 340 -2.84 7.27 -36.63
N GLY A 341 -3.08 8.42 -37.27
CA GLY A 341 -3.24 8.48 -38.70
C GLY A 341 -1.96 7.92 -39.32
N ALA A 342 -2.11 6.87 -40.11
CA ALA A 342 -1.12 6.52 -41.11
C ALA A 342 -1.24 7.53 -42.26
#